data_AF-A0A3B3Z394-F1
#
_entry.id   AF-A0A3B3Z394-F1
#
_cell.length_a   1.000
_cell.length_b   1.000
_cell.length_c   1.000
_cell.angle_alpha   90.00
_cell.angle_beta   90.00
_cell.angle_gamma   90.00
#
_symmetry.space_group_name_H-M   'P 1'
#
loop_
_entity.id
_entity.type
_entity.pdbx_description
1 polymer ?
#
loop_
_entity_poly.entity_id
_entity_poly.type
_entity_poly.pdbx_seq_one_letter_code
_entity_poly.pdbx_strand_id
1 'polypeptide(L)'
;MPQYCAANFCSNRRTVDVRTRGITFHKFPKDKDMRKKWEASLQRERFTASNSSVLCSEHFKREDFDRTGQIVRLRDGAIPSIFSFPADLQRVGVSS
;
A
#
# COMPACT_ATOMS: atom_id res chain seq x y z
N MET A 1 -19.05 -5.77 2.28
CA MET A 1 -18.00 -6.41 1.48
C MET A 1 -16.64 -6.19 2.12
N PRO A 2 -15.82 -7.23 2.34
CA PRO A 2 -14.47 -7.06 2.88
C PRO A 2 -13.62 -6.25 1.90
N GLN A 3 -12.82 -5.32 2.44
CA GLN A 3 -11.87 -4.53 1.66
C GLN A 3 -10.62 -5.39 1.41
N TYR A 4 -10.25 -5.55 0.14
CA TYR A 4 -9.04 -6.25 -0.28
C TYR A 4 -7.88 -5.27 -0.44
N CYS A 5 -6.66 -5.73 -0.19
CA CYS A 5 -5.49 -4.94 -0.52
C CYS A 5 -5.41 -4.73 -2.04
N ALA A 6 -5.16 -3.49 -2.45
CA ALA A 6 -5.04 -3.12 -3.87
C ALA A 6 -3.70 -3.55 -4.50
N ALA A 7 -2.70 -3.88 -3.66
CA ALA A 7 -1.37 -4.29 -4.11
C ALA A 7 -1.43 -5.55 -4.96
N ASN A 8 -0.69 -5.53 -6.07
CA ASN A 8 -0.55 -6.71 -6.91
C ASN A 8 0.11 -7.85 -6.10
N PHE A 9 -0.34 -9.07 -6.31
CA PHE A 9 0.12 -10.27 -5.58
C PHE A 9 -0.08 -10.25 -4.06
N CYS A 10 -0.85 -9.31 -3.51
CA CYS A 10 -1.23 -9.32 -2.09
C CYS A 10 -2.62 -9.96 -1.91
N SER A 11 -2.71 -11.02 -1.09
CA SER A 11 -3.98 -11.70 -0.79
C SER A 11 -4.63 -11.23 0.51
N ASN A 12 -4.08 -10.20 1.17
CA ASN A 12 -4.65 -9.69 2.41
C ASN A 12 -6.02 -9.05 2.18
N ARG A 13 -6.99 -9.49 2.99
CA ARG A 13 -8.35 -8.96 3.03
C ARG A 13 -8.72 -8.61 4.47
N ARG A 14 -9.56 -7.61 4.67
CA ARG A 14 -9.95 -7.17 6.02
C ARG A 14 -10.80 -8.24 6.74
N THR A 15 -10.15 -9.13 7.48
CA THR A 15 -10.76 -10.19 8.32
C THR A 15 -10.21 -10.14 9.75
N VAL A 16 -10.84 -10.89 10.66
CA VAL A 16 -10.38 -11.04 12.05
C VAL A 16 -8.98 -11.64 12.11
N ASP A 17 -8.72 -12.72 11.36
CA ASP A 17 -7.40 -13.36 11.25
C ASP A 17 -6.28 -12.38 10.86
N VAL A 18 -6.52 -11.57 9.82
CA VAL A 18 -5.54 -10.60 9.32
C VAL A 18 -5.29 -9.52 10.38
N ARG A 19 -6.33 -9.12 11.12
CA ARG A 19 -6.21 -8.19 12.25
C ARG A 19 -5.44 -8.80 13.42
N THR A 20 -5.64 -10.08 13.74
CA THR A 20 -4.89 -10.76 14.81
C THR A 20 -3.41 -10.92 14.47
N ARG A 21 -3.06 -10.95 13.17
CA ARG A 21 -1.68 -10.84 12.67
C ARG A 21 -1.13 -9.40 12.71
N GLY A 22 -1.89 -8.43 13.21
CA GLY A 22 -1.48 -7.03 13.32
C GLY A 22 -1.51 -6.25 12.01
N ILE A 23 -2.10 -6.80 10.93
CA ILE A 23 -2.15 -6.14 9.63
C ILE A 23 -3.31 -5.14 9.60
N THR A 24 -2.99 -3.87 9.35
CA THR A 24 -3.95 -2.77 9.23
C THR A 24 -4.16 -2.39 7.76
N PHE A 25 -5.26 -1.69 7.46
CA PHE A 25 -5.61 -1.27 6.10
C PHE A 25 -5.78 0.24 6.03
N HIS A 26 -5.08 0.86 5.09
CA HIS A 26 -4.94 2.30 4.92
C HIS A 26 -5.54 2.72 3.58
N LYS A 27 -6.41 3.73 3.61
CA LYS A 27 -7.04 4.27 2.40
C LYS A 27 -6.03 5.08 1.60
N PHE A 28 -6.23 5.11 0.28
CA PHE A 28 -5.47 6.02 -0.57
C PHE A 28 -5.68 7.47 -0.12
N PRO A 29 -4.63 8.31 -0.16
CA PRO A 29 -4.72 9.72 0.16
C PRO A 29 -5.82 10.43 -0.64
N LYS A 30 -6.42 11.48 -0.06
CA LYS A 30 -7.31 12.39 -0.80
C LYS A 30 -6.52 13.35 -1.69
N ASP A 31 -5.31 13.69 -1.26
CA ASP A 31 -4.37 14.46 -2.04
C ASP A 31 -4.07 13.74 -3.36
N LYS A 32 -4.18 14.47 -4.48
CA LYS A 32 -4.12 13.88 -5.82
C LYS A 32 -2.70 13.42 -6.16
N ASP A 33 -1.69 14.17 -5.74
CA ASP A 33 -0.30 13.85 -6.05
C ASP A 33 0.18 12.63 -5.25
N MET A 34 -0.14 12.58 -3.96
CA MET A 34 0.13 11.41 -3.12
C MET A 34 -0.67 10.18 -3.56
N ARG A 35 -1.93 10.34 -3.98
CA ARG A 35 -2.71 9.25 -4.57
C ARG A 35 -2.04 8.68 -5.81
N LYS A 36 -1.59 9.54 -6.75
CA LYS A 36 -0.87 9.10 -7.95
C LYS A 36 0.45 8.38 -7.62
N LYS A 37 1.20 8.85 -6.61
CA LYS A 37 2.42 8.18 -6.16
C LYS A 37 2.11 6.77 -5.63
N TRP A 38 1.03 6.62 -4.86
CA TRP A 38 0.58 5.29 -4.41
C TRP A 38 0.11 4.42 -5.59
N GLU A 39 -0.63 4.97 -6.54
CA GLU A 39 -1.06 4.23 -7.74
C GLU A 39 0.14 3.72 -8.55
N ALA A 40 1.14 4.57 -8.75
CA ALA A 40 2.37 4.22 -9.47
C ALA A 40 3.19 3.14 -8.75
N SER A 41 3.22 3.16 -7.42
CA SER A 41 3.98 2.17 -6.61
C SER A 41 3.50 0.73 -6.80
N LEU A 42 2.23 0.53 -7.18
CA LEU A 42 1.63 -0.80 -7.35
C LEU A 42 2.16 -1.52 -8.59
N GLN A 43 2.85 -0.79 -9.48
CA GLN A 43 3.34 -1.28 -10.78
C GLN A 43 2.27 -2.04 -11.57
N ARG A 44 1.02 -1.58 -11.46
CA ARG A 44 -0.14 -2.18 -12.12
C ARG A 44 -0.58 -1.28 -13.28
N GLU A 45 -0.50 -1.81 -14.49
CA GLU A 45 -0.93 -1.07 -15.67
C GLU A 45 -2.40 -0.64 -15.54
N ARG A 46 -2.68 0.64 -15.84
CA ARG A 46 -4.03 1.24 -15.85
C ARG A 46 -4.81 1.11 -14.53
N PHE A 47 -4.12 1.00 -13.40
CA PHE A 47 -4.79 1.02 -12.09
C PHE A 47 -5.15 2.43 -11.66
N THR A 48 -6.41 2.62 -11.29
CA THR A 48 -6.92 3.87 -10.67
C THR A 48 -7.57 3.50 -9.34
N ALA A 49 -7.12 4.12 -8.25
CA ALA A 49 -7.66 3.87 -6.93
C ALA A 49 -9.06 4.50 -6.79
N SER A 50 -10.01 3.72 -6.30
CA SER A 50 -11.31 4.23 -5.89
C SER A 50 -11.24 4.78 -4.46
N ASN A 51 -12.30 5.47 -4.02
CA ASN A 51 -12.39 5.96 -2.64
C ASN A 51 -12.49 4.84 -1.59
N SER A 52 -12.77 3.60 -2.01
CA SER A 52 -12.74 2.42 -1.15
C SER A 52 -11.42 1.64 -1.23
N SER A 53 -10.59 1.87 -2.25
CA SER A 53 -9.29 1.20 -2.37
C SER A 53 -8.42 1.42 -1.13
N VAL A 54 -7.75 0.34 -0.70
CA VAL A 54 -6.87 0.33 0.48
C VAL A 54 -5.59 -0.46 0.21
N LEU A 55 -4.53 -0.10 0.91
CA LEU A 55 -3.30 -0.90 1.03
C LEU A 55 -3.17 -1.45 2.45
N CYS A 56 -2.64 -2.67 2.58
CA CYS A 56 -2.34 -3.23 3.88
C CYS A 56 -1.01 -2.68 4.41
N SER A 57 -0.79 -2.76 5.73
CA SER A 57 0.39 -2.20 6.38
C SER A 57 1.72 -2.84 5.95
N GLU A 58 1.70 -4.03 5.34
CA GLU A 58 2.92 -4.71 4.87
C GLU A 58 3.60 -3.99 3.70
N HIS A 59 2.92 -3.05 3.05
CA HIS A 59 3.49 -2.28 1.92
C HIS A 59 4.24 -1.01 2.34
N PHE A 60 4.27 -0.71 3.63
CA PHE A 60 4.90 0.49 4.20
C PHE A 60 6.03 0.10 5.15
N LYS A 61 7.04 0.94 5.25
CA LYS A 61 8.11 0.75 6.23
C LYS A 61 7.58 1.03 7.63
N ARG A 62 8.22 0.44 8.64
CA ARG A 62 7.84 0.66 10.04
C ARG A 62 7.90 2.13 10.44
N GLU A 63 8.86 2.88 9.89
CA GLU A 63 9.06 4.31 10.13
C GLU A 63 7.93 5.19 9.56
N ASP A 64 7.25 4.73 8.50
CA ASP A 64 6.14 5.44 7.88
C ASP A 64 4.91 5.51 8.79
N PHE A 65 4.90 4.75 9.89
CA PHE A 65 3.81 4.75 10.85
C PHE A 65 4.08 5.69 12.02
N ASP A 66 3.10 6.53 12.30
CA ASP A 66 2.97 7.21 13.58
C ASP A 66 2.17 6.33 14.54
N ARG A 67 2.83 5.93 15.63
CA ARG A 67 2.29 5.10 16.71
C ARG A 67 2.26 5.85 18.04
N THR A 68 2.49 7.15 18.05
CA THR A 68 2.55 7.96 19.27
C THR A 68 1.15 8.20 19.86
N GLY A 69 0.11 8.14 19.03
CA GLY A 69 -1.28 8.28 19.43
C GLY A 69 -2.03 6.96 19.65
N GLN A 70 -3.31 7.07 20.04
CA GLN A 70 -4.22 5.93 20.22
C GLN A 70 -4.52 5.15 18.93
N ILE A 71 -4.28 5.76 17.76
CA ILE A 71 -4.57 5.17 16.45
C ILE A 71 -3.28 5.20 15.64
N VAL A 72 -2.88 4.03 15.14
CA VAL A 72 -1.77 3.91 14.19
C VAL A 72 -2.17 4.54 12.86
N ARG A 73 -1.41 5.55 12.42
CA ARG A 73 -1.63 6.26 11.17
C ARG A 73 -0.35 6.24 10.33
N LEU A 74 -0.50 6.44 9.03
CA LEU A 74 0.64 6.75 8.18
C LEU A 74 1.02 8.21 8.39
N ARG A 75 2.33 8.47 8.46
CA ARG A 75 2.89 9.82 8.48
C ARG A 75 2.58 10.54 7.18
N ASP A 76 2.60 11.86 7.24
CA ASP A 76 2.54 12.67 6.02
C ASP A 76 3.71 12.33 5.09
N GLY A 77 3.46 12.32 3.79
CA GLY A 77 4.49 11.94 2.81
C GLY A 77 4.76 10.44 2.68
N ALA A 78 4.15 9.56 3.50
CA ALA A 78 4.36 8.12 3.38
C ALA A 78 3.92 7.57 2.02
N ILE A 79 4.82 6.84 1.35
CA ILE A 79 4.59 6.18 0.06
C ILE A 79 4.86 4.69 0.26
N PRO A 80 3.95 3.80 -0.15
CA PRO A 80 4.20 2.36 -0.10
C PRO A 80 5.41 2.02 -0.97
N SER A 81 6.34 1.27 -0.40
CA SER A 81 7.61 0.92 -1.07
C SER A 81 7.97 -0.55 -0.96
N ILE A 82 7.22 -1.33 -0.18
CA ILE A 82 7.50 -2.75 0.06
C ILE A 82 6.57 -3.58 -0.83
N PHE A 83 7.12 -4.16 -1.87
CA PHE A 83 6.41 -5.04 -2.77
C PHE A 83 7.31 -6.23 -3.12
N SER A 84 6.77 -7.43 -3.03
CA SER A 84 7.43 -8.64 -3.53
C SER A 84 7.04 -8.84 -4.99
N PHE A 85 7.65 -8.09 -5.89
CA PHE A 85 7.52 -8.36 -7.31
C PHE A 85 8.46 -9.53 -7.67
N PRO A 86 8.00 -10.53 -8.45
CA PRO A 86 8.92 -11.52 -9.01
C PRO A 86 10.02 -10.81 -9.80
N ALA A 87 11.26 -11.33 -9.73
CA ALA A 87 12.48 -10.68 -10.20
C ALA A 87 12.44 -10.24 -11.69
N ASP A 88 11.53 -10.80 -12.49
CA ASP A 88 11.31 -10.45 -13.90
C ASP A 88 10.82 -9.02 -14.16
N LEU A 89 10.26 -8.32 -13.17
CA LEU A 89 9.79 -6.92 -13.34
C LEU A 89 10.85 -5.86 -12.98
N GLN A 90 12.05 -6.25 -12.53
CA GLN A 90 13.09 -5.30 -12.07
C GLN A 90 14.05 -4.81 -13.17
N ARG A 91 13.86 -5.16 -14.45
CA ARG A 91 14.82 -4.84 -15.51
C ARG A 91 14.24 -4.06 -16.69
N VAL A 92 13.73 -2.85 -16.47
CA VAL A 92 13.73 -1.82 -17.53
C VAL A 92 14.00 -0.46 -16.89
N GLY A 93 15.28 -0.09 -16.75
CA GLY A 93 15.61 1.23 -16.20
C GLY A 93 17.06 1.49 -15.80
N VAL A 94 18.05 0.80 -16.38
CA VAL A 94 19.44 1.28 -16.39
C VAL A 94 20.02 0.91 -17.76
N SER A 95 19.81 1.81 -18.72
CA SER A 95 20.63 1.86 -19.94
C SER A 95 21.71 2.90 -19.68
N SER A 96 22.97 2.48 -19.65
CA SER A 96 24.11 3.37 -19.96
C SER A 96 24.21 3.55 -21.48
#